data_AF-A0ABD4KU70-F1
#
_entry.id   AF-A0ABD4KU70-F1
#
_cell.length_a   1.000
_cell.length_b   1.000
_cell.length_c   1.000
_cell.angle_alpha   90.00
_cell.angle_beta   90.00
_cell.angle_gamma   90.00
#
_symmetry.space_group_name_H-M   'P 1'
#
loop_
_entity.id
_entity.type
_entity.pdbx_description
1 polymer ?
#
loop_
_entity_poly.entity_id
_entity_poly.type
_entity_poly.pdbx_seq_one_letter_code
_entity_poly.pdbx_strand_id
1 'polypeptide(L)'
;NGHWQIDVMPSSSYPIAAFNDERSRRFLSWILMDPEARTSFESIHQTMMKEHTSSGQYKFWDFSFVPPRLNRTKLEVSGWHDWNSNSFFVWEIRRVEDLPSSMPDELDFYHPDFRRQVTGQGGGANSGRPKRPEEHELDDEEEADPDKKRVVLDSESVGLSFRKPFKTNRVTDKTRKANRGKPDDSESNEQLPNKLSPNGDNATGTIAGADYDVLNDESDDAHLYASKFETFFQVIDRLEA
;
A
#
# COMPACT_ATOMS: atom_id res chain seq x y z
N ASN A 1 15.22 -19.36 -14.00
CA ASN A 1 14.07 -19.39 -13.08
C ASN A 1 14.58 -19.20 -11.67
N GLY A 2 14.75 -17.94 -11.28
CA GLY A 2 15.11 -17.57 -9.91
C GLY A 2 13.83 -17.38 -9.11
N HIS A 3 13.81 -17.90 -7.89
CA HIS A 3 12.79 -17.58 -6.91
C HIS A 3 13.12 -16.20 -6.32
N TRP A 4 12.24 -15.23 -6.49
CA TRP A 4 12.42 -13.90 -5.92
C TRP A 4 11.62 -13.79 -4.63
N GLN A 5 12.27 -13.31 -3.56
CA GLN A 5 11.64 -13.15 -2.24
C GLN A 5 12.11 -11.86 -1.58
N ILE A 6 11.17 -11.16 -0.93
CA ILE A 6 11.44 -10.07 0.01
C ILE A 6 11.19 -10.57 1.44
N ASP A 7 12.23 -10.54 2.26
CA ASP A 7 12.17 -10.89 3.68
C ASP A 7 11.96 -9.63 4.52
N VAL A 8 10.81 -9.52 5.18
CA VAL A 8 10.54 -8.42 6.09
C VAL A 8 11.30 -8.63 7.40
N MET A 9 12.13 -7.65 7.75
CA MET A 9 12.87 -7.64 8.99
C MET A 9 11.92 -7.51 10.20
N PRO A 10 12.14 -8.25 11.30
CA PRO A 10 11.31 -8.13 12.52
C PRO A 10 11.26 -6.72 13.11
N SER A 11 12.25 -5.87 12.82
CA SER A 11 12.31 -4.48 13.24
C SER A 11 11.58 -3.51 12.31
N SER A 12 10.96 -3.99 11.24
CA SER A 12 10.17 -3.13 10.35
C SER A 12 8.92 -2.64 11.07
N SER A 13 8.71 -1.32 11.09
CA SER A 13 7.50 -0.69 11.60
C SER A 13 6.37 -0.66 10.56
N TYR A 14 6.56 -1.22 9.37
CA TYR A 14 5.52 -1.21 8.35
C TYR A 14 4.35 -2.13 8.76
N PRO A 15 3.10 -1.64 8.78
CA PRO A 15 1.99 -2.41 9.32
C PRO A 15 1.76 -3.74 8.59
N ILE A 16 1.57 -4.82 9.36
CA ILE A 16 1.19 -6.14 8.82
C ILE A 16 -0.11 -6.06 8.00
N ALA A 17 -1.02 -5.16 8.37
CA ALA A 17 -2.26 -4.92 7.62
C ALA A 17 -1.97 -4.42 6.20
N ALA A 18 -1.03 -3.49 6.02
CA ALA A 18 -0.60 -3.00 4.71
C ALA A 18 0.06 -4.12 3.89
N PHE A 19 0.87 -4.98 4.52
CA PHE A 19 1.38 -6.18 3.86
C PHE A 19 0.31 -7.20 3.47
N ASN A 20 -0.93 -7.12 3.99
CA ASN A 20 -2.03 -7.97 3.53
C ASN A 20 -2.68 -7.46 2.25
N ASP A 21 -2.57 -6.16 1.97
CA ASP A 21 -2.98 -5.55 0.71
C ASP A 21 -1.97 -5.89 -0.41
N GLU A 22 -2.48 -6.38 -1.53
CA GLU A 22 -1.65 -6.67 -2.71
C GLU A 22 -1.10 -5.39 -3.33
N ARG A 23 -1.87 -4.30 -3.33
CA ARG A 23 -1.49 -3.00 -3.91
C ARG A 23 -0.24 -2.45 -3.21
N SER A 24 -0.27 -2.44 -1.88
CA SER A 24 0.86 -2.02 -1.04
C SER A 24 2.08 -2.91 -1.26
N ARG A 25 1.91 -4.24 -1.28
CA ARG A 25 3.03 -5.16 -1.56
C ARG A 25 3.63 -4.91 -2.94
N ARG A 26 2.81 -4.79 -3.98
CA ARG A 26 3.26 -4.58 -5.36
C ARG A 26 4.02 -3.26 -5.49
N PHE A 27 3.45 -2.16 -4.98
CA PHE A 27 4.11 -0.86 -5.00
C PHE A 27 5.43 -0.85 -4.22
N LEU A 28 5.44 -1.41 -3.00
CA LEU A 28 6.65 -1.52 -2.20
C LEU A 28 7.72 -2.37 -2.88
N SER A 29 7.34 -3.48 -3.52
CA SER A 29 8.25 -4.31 -4.31
C SER A 29 8.94 -3.52 -5.40
N TRP A 30 8.17 -2.72 -6.13
CA TRP A 30 8.67 -1.90 -7.22
C TRP A 30 9.70 -0.89 -6.70
N ILE A 31 9.39 -0.16 -5.63
CA ILE A 31 10.36 0.76 -5.00
C ILE A 31 11.65 0.06 -4.56
N LEU A 32 11.53 -1.15 -3.99
CA LEU A 32 12.70 -1.84 -3.40
C LEU A 32 13.58 -2.54 -4.44
N MET A 33 12.99 -3.06 -5.51
CA MET A 33 13.67 -3.94 -6.47
C MET A 33 13.94 -3.30 -7.83
N ASP A 34 13.08 -2.39 -8.31
CA ASP A 34 13.32 -1.71 -9.58
C ASP A 34 14.45 -0.68 -9.40
N PRO A 35 15.57 -0.77 -10.15
CA PRO A 35 16.71 0.12 -9.94
C PRO A 35 16.38 1.60 -10.17
N GLU A 36 15.50 1.91 -11.11
CA GLU A 36 15.14 3.30 -11.43
C GLU A 36 14.19 3.86 -10.36
N ALA A 37 13.18 3.07 -9.95
CA ALA A 37 12.28 3.46 -8.86
C ALA A 37 13.05 3.66 -7.55
N ARG A 38 13.96 2.74 -7.23
CA ARG A 38 14.80 2.81 -6.03
C ARG A 38 15.71 4.04 -6.05
N THR A 39 16.40 4.28 -7.17
CA THR A 39 17.28 5.45 -7.34
C THR A 39 16.47 6.73 -7.19
N SER A 40 15.27 6.78 -7.74
CA SER A 40 14.37 7.94 -7.60
C SER A 40 13.97 8.16 -6.14
N PHE A 41 13.55 7.12 -5.44
CA PHE A 41 13.17 7.22 -4.02
C PHE A 41 14.35 7.66 -3.14
N GLU A 42 15.53 7.05 -3.31
CA GLU A 42 16.73 7.41 -2.57
C GLU A 42 17.21 8.84 -2.89
N SER A 43 16.90 9.37 -4.08
CA SER A 43 17.26 10.74 -4.45
C SER A 43 16.62 11.80 -3.56
N ILE A 44 15.44 11.55 -2.99
CA ILE A 44 14.73 12.47 -2.07
C ILE A 44 15.63 12.84 -0.89
N HIS A 45 16.23 11.84 -0.25
CA HIS A 45 17.14 12.09 0.87
C HIS A 45 18.45 12.74 0.40
N GLN A 46 18.96 12.32 -0.75
CA GLN A 46 20.22 12.86 -1.28
C GLN A 46 20.10 14.34 -1.66
N THR A 47 19.00 14.75 -2.29
CA THR A 47 18.71 16.15 -2.63
C THR A 47 18.48 16.96 -1.36
N MET A 48 17.68 16.46 -0.41
CA MET A 48 17.50 17.12 0.90
C MET A 48 18.84 17.38 1.59
N MET A 49 19.74 16.41 1.65
CA MET A 49 21.05 16.59 2.28
C MET A 49 21.95 17.59 1.55
N LYS A 50 21.83 17.71 0.22
CA LYS A 50 22.67 18.59 -0.62
C LYS A 50 22.14 20.01 -0.76
N GLU A 51 20.82 20.16 -0.87
CA GLU A 51 20.15 21.40 -1.31
C GLU A 51 19.49 22.16 -0.16
N HIS A 52 19.43 21.59 1.05
CA HIS A 52 18.88 22.31 2.20
C HIS A 52 19.69 23.58 2.51
N THR A 53 18.96 24.62 2.90
CA THR A 53 19.51 25.84 3.47
C THR A 53 19.27 25.85 4.97
N SER A 54 20.14 26.54 5.72
CA SER A 54 19.99 26.67 7.17
C SER A 54 19.72 28.12 7.53
N SER A 55 18.70 28.37 8.35
CA SER A 55 18.44 29.68 8.94
C SER A 55 18.17 29.49 10.44
N GLY A 56 19.14 29.91 11.26
CA GLY A 56 19.12 29.67 12.70
C GLY A 56 19.16 28.17 13.05
N GLN A 57 18.15 27.70 13.77
CA GLN A 57 17.98 26.29 14.16
C GLN A 57 17.19 25.46 13.13
N TYR A 58 16.68 26.10 12.07
CA TYR A 58 15.82 25.45 11.09
C TYR A 58 16.58 25.13 9.81
N LYS A 59 16.24 23.98 9.23
CA LYS A 59 16.64 23.59 7.88
C LYS A 59 15.44 23.73 6.95
N PHE A 60 15.65 24.41 5.84
CA PHE A 60 14.65 24.61 4.80
C PHE A 60 15.09 23.88 3.55
N TRP A 61 14.16 23.17 2.94
CA TRP A 61 14.42 22.45 1.71
C TRP A 61 13.13 22.44 0.88
N ASP A 62 13.23 22.97 -0.33
CA ASP A 62 12.18 22.84 -1.33
C ASP A 62 12.21 21.41 -1.84
N PHE A 63 11.13 20.66 -1.59
CA PHE A 63 11.07 19.24 -1.94
C PHE A 63 11.43 19.02 -3.41
N SER A 64 12.47 18.25 -3.64
CA SER A 64 13.01 17.94 -4.96
C SER A 64 13.45 16.48 -5.03
N PHE A 65 13.28 15.84 -6.19
CA PHE A 65 13.75 14.48 -6.40
C PHE A 65 14.04 14.25 -7.88
N VAL A 66 14.85 13.23 -8.16
CA VAL A 66 15.08 12.76 -9.52
C VAL A 66 14.01 11.71 -9.82
N PRO A 67 13.09 11.93 -10.77
CA PRO A 67 12.05 10.95 -11.08
C PRO A 67 12.65 9.71 -11.76
N PRO A 68 11.99 8.53 -11.65
CA PRO A 68 12.41 7.38 -12.42
C PRO A 68 12.14 7.64 -13.91
N ARG A 69 12.69 6.84 -14.81
CA ARG A 69 12.35 6.94 -16.24
C ARG A 69 10.86 6.71 -16.45
N LEU A 70 10.18 7.66 -17.09
CA LEU A 70 8.74 7.61 -17.40
C LEU A 70 8.48 7.34 -18.89
N ASN A 71 9.36 6.58 -19.56
CA ASN A 71 9.28 6.35 -21.00
C ASN A 71 7.96 5.69 -21.39
N ARG A 72 7.09 6.38 -22.14
CA ARG A 72 5.74 5.92 -22.53
C ARG A 72 4.73 5.83 -21.37
N THR A 73 5.05 6.37 -20.21
CA THR A 73 4.08 6.60 -19.13
C THR A 73 3.16 7.74 -19.53
N LYS A 74 1.87 7.63 -19.20
CA LYS A 74 0.91 8.73 -19.38
C LYS A 74 0.56 9.29 -18.01
N LEU A 75 0.42 10.61 -17.95
CA LEU A 75 -0.01 11.31 -16.74
C LEU A 75 -1.38 11.92 -16.99
N GLU A 76 -2.34 11.62 -16.13
CA GLU A 76 -3.58 12.39 -16.03
C GLU A 76 -3.35 13.47 -14.97
N VAL A 77 -3.46 14.74 -15.37
CA VAL A 77 -3.09 15.89 -14.53
C VAL A 77 -4.16 16.97 -14.56
N SER A 78 -4.31 17.67 -13.43
CA SER A 78 -5.04 18.94 -13.35
C SER A 78 -4.04 20.09 -13.38
N GLY A 79 -4.36 21.17 -14.08
CA GLY A 79 -3.47 22.31 -14.13
C GLY A 79 -3.84 23.36 -15.16
N TRP A 80 -2.88 24.22 -15.45
CA TRP A 80 -3.03 25.30 -16.41
C TRP A 80 -2.05 25.16 -17.56
N HIS A 81 -2.56 25.27 -18.79
CA HIS A 81 -1.76 25.23 -20.01
C HIS A 81 -1.51 26.65 -20.54
N ASP A 82 -0.24 27.01 -20.69
CA ASP A 82 0.16 28.20 -21.43
C ASP A 82 0.44 27.84 -22.89
N TRP A 83 -0.47 28.22 -23.77
CA TRP A 83 -0.35 28.00 -25.21
C TRP A 83 0.81 28.79 -25.84
N ASN A 84 1.26 29.89 -25.22
CA ASN A 84 2.32 30.72 -25.77
C ASN A 84 3.70 30.07 -25.58
N SER A 85 3.97 29.54 -24.40
CA SER A 85 5.21 28.84 -24.09
C SER A 85 5.13 27.32 -24.34
N ASN A 86 3.96 26.82 -24.76
CA ASN A 86 3.66 25.39 -24.89
C ASN A 86 4.07 24.61 -23.62
N SER A 87 3.74 25.19 -22.46
CA SER A 87 4.11 24.67 -21.15
C SER A 87 2.86 24.42 -20.32
N PHE A 88 2.89 23.36 -19.52
CA PHE A 88 1.78 22.98 -18.65
C PHE A 88 2.23 23.03 -17.19
N PHE A 89 1.54 23.84 -16.38
CA PHE A 89 1.76 23.90 -14.94
C PHE A 89 0.78 22.95 -14.25
N VAL A 90 1.33 21.89 -13.63
CA VAL A 90 0.57 20.82 -12.96
C VAL A 90 0.30 21.20 -11.52
N TRP A 91 -0.97 21.15 -11.11
CA TRP A 91 -1.41 21.32 -9.72
C TRP A 91 -1.54 19.99 -9.01
N GLU A 92 -1.98 18.97 -9.74
CA GLU A 92 -2.37 17.67 -9.21
C GLU A 92 -2.08 16.60 -10.26
N ILE A 93 -1.52 15.48 -9.82
CA ILE A 93 -1.42 14.26 -10.62
C ILE A 93 -2.51 13.31 -10.15
N ARG A 94 -3.44 12.97 -11.05
CA ARG A 94 -4.55 12.06 -10.77
C ARG A 94 -4.24 10.63 -11.12
N ARG A 95 -3.53 10.41 -12.23
CA ARG A 95 -3.11 9.08 -12.67
C ARG A 95 -1.71 9.07 -13.23
N VAL A 96 -1.04 7.95 -13.00
CA VAL A 96 0.24 7.58 -13.62
C VAL A 96 0.06 6.20 -14.24
N GLU A 97 -0.12 6.19 -15.55
CA GLU A 97 -0.42 4.98 -16.31
C GLU A 97 0.80 4.42 -17.04
N ASP A 98 0.82 3.11 -17.26
CA ASP A 98 1.85 2.42 -18.03
C ASP A 98 3.26 2.61 -17.44
N LEU A 99 3.40 2.60 -16.11
CA LEU A 99 4.71 2.71 -15.46
C LEU A 99 5.65 1.59 -15.92
N PRO A 100 6.87 1.94 -16.36
CA PRO A 100 7.87 0.93 -16.66
C PRO A 100 8.34 0.27 -15.36
N SER A 101 8.33 -1.05 -15.36
CA SER A 101 8.79 -1.88 -14.25
C SER A 101 9.71 -2.97 -14.78
N SER A 102 10.89 -3.08 -14.19
CA SER A 102 11.84 -4.17 -14.44
C SER A 102 11.72 -5.24 -13.36
N MET A 103 10.48 -5.74 -13.17
CA MET A 103 10.12 -6.66 -12.11
C MET A 103 10.00 -8.11 -12.62
N PRO A 104 10.23 -9.12 -11.76
CA PRO A 104 9.88 -10.51 -12.07
C PRO A 104 8.36 -10.67 -12.18
N ASP A 105 7.90 -11.72 -12.87
CA ASP A 105 6.45 -11.97 -13.04
C ASP A 105 5.75 -12.34 -11.72
N GLU A 106 6.49 -12.97 -10.80
CA GLU A 106 6.01 -13.40 -9.49
C GLU A 106 7.08 -13.16 -8.43
N LEU A 107 6.65 -12.70 -7.26
CA LEU A 107 7.50 -12.33 -6.12
C LEU A 107 6.83 -12.76 -4.80
N ASP A 108 7.62 -13.36 -3.92
CA ASP A 108 7.13 -13.80 -2.61
C ASP A 108 7.51 -12.80 -1.51
N PHE A 109 6.57 -12.48 -0.63
CA PHE A 109 6.81 -11.73 0.61
C PHE A 109 6.77 -12.68 1.79
N TYR A 110 7.86 -12.71 2.54
CA TYR A 110 7.91 -13.38 3.82
C TYR A 110 7.87 -12.35 4.95
N HIS A 111 6.99 -12.59 5.92
CA HIS A 111 6.95 -11.84 7.17
C HIS A 111 6.86 -12.83 8.34
N PRO A 112 7.66 -12.67 9.40
CA PRO A 112 7.66 -13.60 10.53
C PRO A 112 6.27 -13.76 11.18
N ASP A 113 5.45 -12.71 11.16
CA ASP A 113 4.09 -12.72 11.71
C ASP A 113 2.95 -13.06 10.73
N PHE A 114 3.25 -13.32 9.46
CA PHE A 114 2.22 -13.87 8.58
C PHE A 114 1.72 -15.20 9.12
N ARG A 115 0.41 -15.44 9.04
CA ARG A 115 -0.21 -16.69 9.47
C ARG A 115 -1.23 -17.12 8.43
N ARG A 116 -1.08 -18.35 7.92
CA ARG A 116 -2.07 -18.96 7.03
C ARG A 116 -3.27 -19.40 7.85
N GLN A 117 -4.46 -18.92 7.52
CA GLN A 117 -5.67 -19.43 8.13
C GLN A 117 -5.95 -20.85 7.61
N VAL A 118 -6.16 -21.77 8.54
CA VAL A 118 -6.63 -23.13 8.26
C VAL A 118 -7.99 -23.33 8.93
N THR A 119 -8.91 -23.98 8.23
CA THR A 119 -10.28 -24.21 8.71
C THR A 119 -10.23 -25.06 9.98
N GLY A 120 -10.61 -24.48 11.13
CA GLY A 120 -10.78 -25.21 12.37
C GLY A 120 -12.12 -25.95 12.42
N GLN A 121 -12.16 -27.11 13.08
CA GLN A 121 -13.40 -27.87 13.34
C GLN A 121 -14.22 -27.32 14.54
N GLY A 122 -13.79 -26.25 15.21
CA GLY A 122 -14.39 -25.76 16.46
C GLY A 122 -15.39 -24.62 16.28
N GLY A 123 -16.46 -24.64 17.10
CA GLY A 123 -17.45 -23.58 17.23
C GLY A 123 -16.99 -22.48 18.20
N GLY A 124 -16.50 -21.33 17.74
CA GLY A 124 -16.14 -20.17 18.57
C GLY A 124 -16.65 -18.86 17.98
N ALA A 125 -17.25 -18.01 18.81
CA ALA A 125 -17.90 -16.75 18.41
C ALA A 125 -16.99 -15.83 17.58
N ASN A 126 -17.60 -15.10 16.64
CA ASN A 126 -16.91 -14.15 15.76
C ASN A 126 -17.27 -12.72 16.18
N SER A 127 -16.34 -12.01 16.83
CA SER A 127 -16.56 -10.62 17.26
C SER A 127 -17.03 -9.74 16.10
N GLY A 128 -18.03 -8.90 16.34
CA GLY A 128 -18.56 -7.96 15.34
C GLY A 128 -17.48 -7.03 14.78
N ARG A 129 -17.71 -6.45 13.59
CA ARG A 129 -16.83 -5.40 13.07
C ARG A 129 -17.01 -4.14 13.93
N PRO A 130 -15.91 -3.51 14.38
CA PRO A 130 -16.02 -2.30 15.17
C PRO A 130 -16.72 -1.18 14.38
N LYS A 131 -17.53 -0.37 15.06
CA LYS A 131 -18.30 0.70 14.42
C LYS A 131 -17.37 1.89 14.17
N ARG A 132 -17.26 2.33 12.91
CA ARG A 132 -16.49 3.53 12.52
C ARG A 132 -17.28 4.80 12.90
N PRO A 133 -16.64 5.80 13.54
CA PRO A 133 -17.24 7.13 13.67
C PRO A 133 -17.39 7.77 12.27
N GLU A 134 -18.26 8.78 12.15
CA GLU A 134 -18.50 9.47 10.88
C GLU A 134 -17.29 10.29 10.43
N GLU A 135 -16.57 10.88 11.38
CA GLU A 135 -15.34 11.63 11.18
C GLU A 135 -14.30 11.15 12.19
N HIS A 136 -13.02 11.35 11.87
CA HIS A 136 -11.90 11.14 12.80
C HIS A 136 -11.21 12.49 13.06
N GLU A 137 -10.82 12.73 14.30
CA GLU A 137 -10.01 13.88 14.70
C GLU A 137 -8.54 13.52 14.59
N LEU A 138 -7.78 14.28 13.80
CA LEU A 138 -6.32 14.11 13.67
C LEU A 138 -5.60 15.03 14.65
N ASP A 139 -4.70 14.45 15.44
CA ASP A 139 -3.82 15.19 16.34
C ASP A 139 -2.37 15.05 15.91
N ASP A 140 -1.88 16.09 15.22
CA ASP A 140 -0.52 16.18 14.68
C ASP A 140 0.54 16.42 15.78
N GLU A 141 0.14 16.75 17.02
CA GLU A 141 1.05 17.01 18.14
C GLU A 141 1.35 15.74 18.95
N GLU A 142 0.48 14.73 18.89
CA GLU A 142 0.62 13.46 19.59
C GLU A 142 1.28 12.39 18.69
N GLU A 143 2.05 11.50 19.31
CA GLU A 143 2.63 10.32 18.66
C GLU A 143 1.70 9.11 18.78
N ALA A 144 1.79 8.17 17.84
CA ALA A 144 0.97 6.96 17.87
C ALA A 144 1.51 5.94 18.89
N ASP A 145 0.60 5.29 19.61
CA ASP A 145 0.89 4.19 20.52
C ASP A 145 1.09 2.88 19.69
N PRO A 146 2.27 2.22 19.77
CA PRO A 146 2.56 1.01 19.01
C PRO A 146 1.66 -0.18 19.37
N ASP A 147 1.05 -0.19 20.56
CA ASP A 147 0.15 -1.26 20.99
C ASP A 147 -1.29 -1.06 20.47
N LYS A 148 -1.63 0.13 19.99
CA LYS A 148 -2.96 0.45 19.44
C LYS A 148 -2.99 0.19 17.94
N LYS A 149 -4.07 -0.44 17.47
CA LYS A 149 -4.25 -0.67 16.03
C LYS A 149 -4.40 0.65 15.29
N ARG A 150 -3.59 0.82 14.25
CA ARG A 150 -3.75 1.91 13.28
C ARG A 150 -5.07 1.81 12.53
N VAL A 151 -5.66 2.96 12.22
CA VAL A 151 -6.91 3.09 11.47
C VAL A 151 -6.59 3.66 10.09
N VAL A 152 -6.99 2.94 9.03
CA VAL A 152 -6.82 3.40 7.65
C VAL A 152 -7.94 4.39 7.32
N LEU A 153 -7.58 5.63 7.02
CA LEU A 153 -8.43 6.71 6.56
C LEU A 153 -8.58 6.67 5.04
N ASP A 154 -9.80 6.93 4.58
CA ASP A 154 -10.11 7.05 3.17
C ASP A 154 -9.63 8.43 2.71
N SER A 155 -8.78 8.48 1.70
CA SER A 155 -8.24 9.72 1.11
C SER A 155 -8.38 9.72 -0.40
N GLU A 156 -8.22 10.90 -1.02
CA GLU A 156 -7.99 10.96 -2.46
C GLU A 156 -6.76 10.13 -2.82
N SER A 157 -6.94 9.16 -3.71
CA SER A 157 -5.89 8.24 -4.13
C SER A 157 -5.46 8.54 -5.56
N VAL A 158 -4.17 8.35 -5.82
CA VAL A 158 -3.62 8.48 -7.17
C VAL A 158 -3.76 7.14 -7.87
N GLY A 159 -4.35 7.16 -9.08
CA GLY A 159 -4.42 5.98 -9.94
C GLY A 159 -3.03 5.61 -10.47
N LEU A 160 -2.65 4.35 -10.33
CA LEU A 160 -1.34 3.85 -10.71
C LEU A 160 -1.52 2.58 -11.55
N SER A 161 -0.85 2.46 -12.69
CA SER A 161 -0.80 1.19 -13.41
C SER A 161 0.59 0.86 -13.92
N PHE A 162 0.97 -0.41 -13.81
CA PHE A 162 2.21 -0.92 -14.36
C PHE A 162 1.98 -1.42 -15.78
N ARG A 163 2.91 -1.08 -16.68
CA ARG A 163 2.88 -1.57 -18.07
C ARG A 163 3.03 -3.09 -18.15
N LYS A 164 3.83 -3.63 -17.23
CA LYS A 164 3.99 -5.07 -17.02
C LYS A 164 3.74 -5.34 -15.54
N PRO A 165 2.47 -5.58 -15.14
CA PRO A 165 2.17 -5.89 -13.76
C PRO A 165 2.71 -7.27 -13.40
N PHE A 166 2.85 -7.50 -12.10
CA PHE A 166 3.46 -8.68 -11.54
C PHE A 166 2.75 -9.09 -10.27
N LYS A 167 2.80 -10.38 -9.96
CA LYS A 167 2.09 -10.97 -8.84
C LYS A 167 2.94 -10.93 -7.58
N THR A 168 2.31 -10.60 -6.45
CA THR A 168 2.93 -10.76 -5.13
C THR A 168 2.20 -11.79 -4.29
N ASN A 169 2.91 -12.76 -3.73
CA ASN A 169 2.35 -13.72 -2.79
C ASN A 169 2.81 -13.42 -1.37
N ARG A 170 2.05 -13.91 -0.39
CA ARG A 170 2.49 -13.99 1.00
C ARG A 170 2.91 -15.42 1.30
N VAL A 171 4.10 -15.58 1.84
CA VAL A 171 4.67 -16.86 2.25
C VAL A 171 4.80 -16.88 3.77
N THR A 172 4.38 -17.98 4.38
CA THR A 172 4.49 -18.21 5.81
C THR A 172 4.51 -19.69 6.15
N ASP A 173 5.35 -20.04 7.12
CA ASP A 173 5.39 -21.38 7.71
C ASP A 173 4.40 -21.53 8.88
N LYS A 174 3.78 -20.44 9.34
CA LYS A 174 2.88 -20.43 10.50
C LYS A 174 1.44 -20.60 10.06
N THR A 175 0.71 -21.47 10.74
CA THR A 175 -0.75 -21.64 10.56
C THR A 175 -1.53 -21.16 11.77
N ARG A 176 -2.72 -20.60 11.56
CA ARG A 176 -3.69 -20.22 12.61
C ARG A 176 -5.03 -20.87 12.31
N LYS A 177 -5.63 -21.54 13.30
CA LYS A 177 -7.00 -22.05 13.19
C LYS A 177 -7.99 -20.88 13.18
N ALA A 178 -8.86 -20.84 12.19
CA ALA A 178 -9.98 -19.90 12.16
C ALA A 178 -11.07 -20.36 13.13
N ASN A 179 -11.62 -19.43 13.92
CA ASN A 179 -12.77 -19.68 14.79
C ASN A 179 -14.05 -19.67 13.93
N ARG A 180 -14.93 -20.66 14.08
CA ARG A 180 -16.28 -20.66 13.46
C ARG A 180 -17.33 -20.33 14.50
N GLY A 181 -17.98 -19.19 14.45
CA GLY A 181 -19.12 -18.96 15.34
C GLY A 181 -19.86 -17.70 14.99
N LYS A 182 -21.11 -17.63 15.44
CA LYS A 182 -21.91 -16.42 15.30
C LYS A 182 -21.33 -15.34 16.23
N PRO A 183 -21.42 -14.06 15.85
CA PRO A 183 -21.19 -12.98 16.80
C PRO A 183 -22.07 -13.19 18.02
N ASP A 184 -21.50 -13.00 19.21
CA ASP A 184 -22.28 -12.94 20.43
C ASP A 184 -22.99 -11.58 20.43
N ASP A 185 -24.33 -11.59 20.45
CA ASP A 185 -25.14 -10.36 20.48
C ASP A 185 -24.90 -9.53 21.76
N SER A 186 -24.17 -10.08 22.74
CA SER A 186 -23.80 -9.40 24.00
C SER A 186 -22.44 -8.70 23.98
N GLU A 187 -21.60 -8.89 22.95
CA GLU A 187 -20.36 -8.13 22.82
C GLU A 187 -20.66 -6.70 22.36
N SER A 188 -20.27 -5.71 23.17
CA SER A 188 -20.31 -4.31 22.76
C SER A 188 -19.52 -4.16 21.46
N ASN A 189 -20.16 -3.65 20.40
CA ASN A 189 -19.44 -3.25 19.19
C ASN A 189 -18.35 -2.26 19.60
N GLU A 190 -17.09 -2.71 19.64
CA GLU A 190 -15.95 -1.82 19.90
C GLU A 190 -16.05 -0.64 18.91
N GLN A 191 -16.05 0.59 19.42
CA GLN A 191 -16.06 1.76 18.56
C GLN A 191 -14.61 2.07 18.20
N LEU A 192 -14.34 2.31 16.91
CA LEU A 192 -13.01 2.75 16.50
C LEU A 192 -12.68 4.08 17.19
N PRO A 193 -11.41 4.31 17.56
CA PRO A 193 -11.00 5.56 18.18
C PRO A 193 -11.32 6.75 17.27
N ASN A 194 -11.94 7.78 17.86
CA ASN A 194 -12.25 9.02 17.16
C ASN A 194 -11.00 9.84 16.89
N LYS A 195 -10.14 9.96 17.92
CA LYS A 195 -8.89 10.72 17.87
C LYS A 195 -7.73 9.82 17.42
N LEU A 196 -7.01 10.24 16.39
CA LEU A 196 -5.92 9.49 15.77
C LEU A 196 -4.68 10.38 15.58
N SER A 197 -3.48 9.81 15.68
CA SER A 197 -2.23 10.49 15.34
C SER A 197 -1.83 10.16 13.89
N PRO A 198 -1.55 11.14 13.02
CA PRO A 198 -0.95 10.87 11.71
C PRO A 198 0.56 10.62 11.78
N ASN A 199 1.19 10.79 12.95
CA ASN A 199 2.62 10.58 13.16
C ASN A 199 2.96 9.09 13.31
N GLY A 200 4.26 8.78 13.42
CA GLY A 200 4.76 7.42 13.56
C GLY A 200 4.50 6.84 14.95
N ASP A 201 4.80 5.54 15.11
CA ASP A 201 4.66 4.87 16.40
C ASP A 201 5.82 5.26 17.34
N ASN A 202 5.51 5.60 18.58
CA ASN A 202 6.48 5.95 19.63
C ASN A 202 6.10 5.28 20.95
N ALA A 203 7.08 4.82 21.72
CA ALA A 203 6.86 4.22 23.03
C ALA A 203 6.16 5.16 24.05
N THR A 204 6.20 6.47 23.82
CA THR A 204 5.46 7.47 24.62
C THR A 204 4.12 7.86 24.02
N GLY A 205 3.77 7.35 22.84
CA GLY A 205 2.51 7.64 22.15
C GLY A 205 1.32 7.14 22.96
N THR A 206 0.21 7.89 22.92
CA THR A 206 -0.96 7.61 23.74
C THR A 206 -2.23 7.38 22.94
N ILE A 207 -2.24 7.64 21.63
CA ILE A 207 -3.42 7.52 20.77
C ILE A 207 -3.16 6.55 19.60
N ALA A 208 -4.23 6.07 18.95
CA ALA A 208 -4.06 5.18 17.81
C ALA A 208 -3.53 5.94 16.60
N GLY A 209 -2.68 5.30 15.78
CA GLY A 209 -2.19 5.91 14.55
C GLY A 209 -3.23 5.94 13.42
N ALA A 210 -3.11 6.89 12.51
CA ALA A 210 -3.82 6.97 11.25
C ALA A 210 -2.88 6.60 10.10
N ASP A 211 -3.37 5.76 9.18
CA ASP A 211 -2.75 5.50 7.88
C ASP A 211 -3.68 6.01 6.78
N TYR A 212 -3.17 6.40 5.61
CA TYR A 212 -4.00 6.87 4.49
C TYR A 212 -3.97 5.85 3.34
N ASP A 213 -5.13 5.50 2.79
CA ASP A 213 -5.19 4.72 1.54
C ASP A 213 -5.03 5.65 0.33
N VAL A 214 -3.77 5.90 -0.04
CA VAL A 214 -3.38 6.84 -1.11
C VAL A 214 -3.11 6.17 -2.46
N LEU A 215 -3.10 4.84 -2.52
CA LEU A 215 -2.70 4.08 -3.71
C LEU A 215 -3.88 3.31 -4.31
N ASN A 216 -4.25 3.68 -5.53
CA ASN A 216 -5.21 2.93 -6.32
C ASN A 216 -4.50 2.24 -7.49
N ASP A 217 -4.17 0.96 -7.34
CA ASP A 217 -3.58 0.15 -8.41
C ASP A 217 -4.67 -0.25 -9.43
N GLU A 218 -4.57 0.29 -10.63
CA GLU A 218 -5.46 0.10 -11.77
C GLU A 218 -4.82 -0.79 -12.85
N SER A 219 -3.78 -1.56 -12.52
CA SER A 219 -3.10 -2.45 -13.46
C SER A 219 -4.00 -3.55 -14.03
N ASP A 220 -3.84 -3.87 -15.32
CA ASP A 220 -4.53 -4.99 -15.96
C ASP A 220 -3.85 -6.33 -15.66
N ASP A 221 -4.37 -7.00 -14.63
CA ASP A 221 -3.88 -8.31 -14.16
C ASP A 221 -4.54 -9.50 -14.88
N ALA A 222 -5.39 -9.29 -15.90
CA ALA A 222 -6.18 -10.37 -16.50
C ALA A 222 -5.30 -11.54 -16.99
N HIS A 223 -4.16 -11.22 -17.61
CA HIS A 223 -3.20 -12.20 -18.10
C HIS A 223 -2.51 -13.01 -16.98
N LEU A 224 -2.35 -12.46 -15.77
CA LEU A 224 -1.75 -13.16 -14.62
C LEU A 224 -2.69 -14.23 -14.05
N TYR A 225 -3.99 -14.09 -14.27
CA TYR A 225 -5.02 -14.97 -13.71
C TYR A 225 -5.75 -15.80 -14.76
N ALA A 226 -5.48 -15.62 -16.05
CA ALA A 226 -6.12 -16.35 -17.14
C ALA A 226 -6.10 -17.88 -16.94
N SER A 227 -5.01 -18.43 -16.40
CA SER A 227 -4.88 -19.87 -16.12
C SER A 227 -5.90 -20.39 -15.10
N LYS A 228 -6.41 -19.55 -14.20
CA LYS A 228 -7.46 -19.93 -13.24
C LYS A 228 -8.83 -20.12 -13.90
N PHE A 229 -9.01 -19.58 -15.10
CA PHE A 229 -10.26 -19.61 -15.85
C PHE A 229 -10.23 -20.59 -17.03
N GLU A 230 -9.19 -21.40 -17.16
CA GLU A 230 -9.02 -22.34 -18.27
C GLU A 230 -10.22 -23.29 -18.42
N THR A 231 -10.73 -23.85 -17.31
CA THR A 231 -11.93 -24.70 -17.32
C THR A 231 -13.18 -23.93 -17.71
N PHE A 232 -13.28 -22.65 -17.35
CA PHE A 232 -14.42 -21.82 -17.71
C PHE A 232 -14.43 -21.52 -19.21
N PHE A 233 -13.28 -21.20 -19.80
CA PHE A 233 -13.15 -21.02 -21.25
C PHE A 233 -13.53 -22.30 -22.01
N GLN A 234 -13.09 -23.48 -21.53
CA GLN A 234 -13.50 -24.77 -22.12
C GLN A 234 -15.03 -25.01 -22.08
N VAL A 235 -15.75 -24.44 -21.12
CA VAL A 235 -17.22 -24.54 -21.06
C VAL A 235 -17.87 -23.57 -22.03
N ILE A 236 -17.37 -22.33 -22.14
CA ILE A 236 -17.86 -21.36 -23.15
C ILE A 236 -17.69 -21.92 -24.55
N ASP A 237 -16.52 -22.48 -24.88
CA ASP A 237 -16.25 -23.08 -26.19
C ASP A 237 -17.24 -24.19 -26.55
N ARG A 238 -17.79 -24.89 -25.54
CA ARG A 238 -18.80 -25.94 -25.71
C ARG A 238 -20.23 -25.42 -25.80
N LEU A 239 -20.48 -24.18 -25.38
CA LEU A 239 -21.80 -23.53 -25.45
C LEU A 239 -21.96 -22.68 -26.72
N GLU A 240 -20.85 -22.23 -27.31
CA GLU A 240 -20.83 -21.53 -28.60
C GLU A 240 -20.80 -22.48 -29.81
N ALA A 241 -20.57 -23.78 -29.58
CA ALA A 241 -20.63 -24.86 -30.57
C ALA A 241 -22.03 -25.49 -30.65
#